data_AF-A0A7S2E2T4-F1
#
_entry.id   AF-A0A7S2E2T4-F1
#
_cell.length_a   1.000
_cell.length_b   1.000
_cell.length_c   1.000
_cell.angle_alpha   90.00
_cell.angle_beta   90.00
_cell.angle_gamma   90.00
#
_symmetry.space_group_name_H-M   'P 1'
#
loop_
_entity.id
_entity.type
_entity.pdbx_description
1 polymer ?
#
loop_
_entity_poly.entity_id
_entity_poly.type
_entity_poly.pdbx_seq_one_letter_code
_entity_poly.pdbx_strand_id
1 'polypeptide(L)'
;VVPCSPVRREDHSGWMKEQNSWFEYDDDSKDGNELKYPEQLLEQRSRLLRLLESERLRFPDCDGSRLMLWGLSQGVGIAIDVALRAPFAVGAVLALRGMALPQAQLMDLPLQAERNHTVQLLAINGT
;
A
#
# COMPACT_ATOMS: atom_id res chain seq x y z
N VAL A 1 8.18 -8.66 6.84
CA VAL A 1 8.71 -7.43 7.48
C VAL A 1 7.93 -7.19 8.76
N VAL A 2 8.67 -6.94 9.84
CA VAL A 2 8.33 -6.57 11.24
C VAL A 2 7.35 -5.37 11.29
N PRO A 3 6.58 -5.04 12.37
CA PRO A 3 5.39 -4.18 12.29
C PRO A 3 5.78 -2.77 11.84
N CYS A 4 5.54 -2.49 10.57
CA CYS A 4 6.07 -1.31 9.90
C CYS A 4 5.04 -0.20 9.76
N SER A 5 3.76 -0.45 9.99
CA SER A 5 2.80 0.64 10.11
C SER A 5 3.04 1.45 11.40
N PRO A 6 2.97 2.79 11.36
CA PRO A 6 3.02 3.63 12.55
C PRO A 6 1.92 3.25 13.56
N VAL A 7 2.17 3.47 14.84
CA VAL A 7 1.11 3.44 15.85
C VAL A 7 0.23 4.69 15.66
N ARG A 8 -1.07 4.48 15.46
CA ARG A 8 -2.08 5.53 15.32
C ARG A 8 -3.20 5.27 16.32
N ARG A 9 -3.80 6.35 16.82
CA ARG A 9 -5.01 6.28 17.64
C ARG A 9 -6.20 6.27 16.70
N GLU A 10 -6.80 5.11 16.51
CA GLU A 10 -8.02 4.99 15.73
C GLU A 10 -9.24 5.17 16.62
N ASP A 11 -10.26 5.82 16.06
CA ASP A 11 -11.57 6.02 16.68
C ASP A 11 -12.61 5.61 15.64
N HIS A 12 -13.19 4.41 15.84
CA HIS A 12 -14.12 3.77 14.92
C HIS A 12 -15.38 3.34 15.66
N SER A 13 -16.54 3.90 15.29
CA SER A 13 -17.84 3.50 15.85
C SER A 13 -17.90 3.51 17.39
N GLY A 14 -17.23 4.46 18.04
CA GLY A 14 -17.13 4.56 19.51
C GLY A 14 -16.11 3.63 20.16
N TRP A 15 -15.40 2.83 19.36
CA TRP A 15 -14.19 2.11 19.79
C TRP A 15 -12.96 2.98 19.57
N MET A 16 -12.13 3.11 20.60
CA MET A 16 -10.94 3.95 20.53
C MET A 16 -9.72 3.20 21.08
N LYS A 17 -8.69 3.02 20.26
CA LYS A 17 -7.46 2.33 20.68
C LYS A 17 -6.26 2.75 19.83
N GLU A 18 -5.08 2.69 20.44
CA GLU A 18 -3.82 2.74 19.69
C GLU A 18 -3.56 1.38 19.03
N GLN A 19 -3.31 1.40 17.73
CA GLN A 19 -2.89 0.24 16.96
C GLN A 19 -1.98 0.59 15.80
N ASN A 20 -1.30 -0.41 15.24
CA ASN A 20 -0.44 -0.20 14.08
C ASN A 20 -1.31 -0.06 12.82
N SER A 21 -1.28 1.11 12.18
CA SER A 21 -2.12 1.43 11.04
C SER A 21 -1.35 2.21 9.97
N TRP A 22 -1.49 1.79 8.71
CA TRP A 22 -0.81 2.46 7.59
C TRP A 22 -1.39 3.85 7.36
N PHE A 23 -2.70 3.98 7.49
CA PHE A 23 -3.46 5.22 7.37
C PHE A 23 -4.81 5.08 8.09
N GLU A 24 -5.46 6.18 8.44
CA GLU A 24 -6.78 6.13 9.10
C GLU A 24 -7.91 6.21 8.06
N TYR A 25 -8.97 5.43 8.28
CA TYR A 25 -10.20 5.52 7.50
C TYR A 25 -11.11 6.63 8.06
N ASP A 26 -11.85 7.28 7.16
CA ASP A 26 -12.91 8.21 7.50
C ASP A 26 -14.21 7.43 7.69
N ASP A 27 -14.57 7.22 8.95
CA ASP A 27 -15.76 6.47 9.33
C ASP A 27 -17.05 7.28 9.17
N ASP A 28 -16.94 8.60 9.00
CA ASP A 28 -18.06 9.47 8.69
C ASP A 28 -18.37 9.48 7.18
N SER A 29 -17.50 8.89 6.36
CA SER A 29 -17.74 8.69 4.93
C SER A 29 -18.82 7.64 4.70
N LYS A 30 -19.62 7.80 3.62
CA LYS A 30 -20.75 6.90 3.31
C LYS A 30 -20.34 5.42 3.18
N ASP A 31 -19.10 5.18 2.78
CA ASP A 31 -18.56 3.84 2.55
C ASP A 31 -17.65 3.35 3.69
N GLY A 32 -17.38 4.18 4.71
CA GLY A 32 -16.51 3.86 5.87
C GLY A 32 -15.08 3.45 5.50
N ASN A 33 -14.65 3.77 4.28
CA ASN A 33 -13.41 3.27 3.69
C ASN A 33 -12.64 4.35 2.93
N GLU A 34 -13.03 5.62 3.08
CA GLU A 34 -12.26 6.75 2.56
C GLU A 34 -11.05 7.04 3.44
N LEU A 35 -10.00 7.64 2.88
CA LEU A 35 -8.85 8.06 3.67
C LEU A 35 -9.21 9.30 4.50
N LYS A 36 -9.11 9.22 5.83
CA LYS A 36 -9.29 10.36 6.73
C LYS A 36 -8.18 11.40 6.54
N TYR A 37 -6.97 10.91 6.32
CA TYR A 37 -5.74 11.71 6.20
C TYR A 37 -4.91 11.20 5.01
N PRO A 38 -5.18 11.66 3.76
CA PRO A 38 -4.49 11.19 2.56
C PRO A 38 -2.95 11.30 2.64
N GLU A 39 -2.44 12.28 3.37
CA GLU A 39 -1.01 12.47 3.62
C GLU A 39 -0.36 11.28 4.33
N GLN A 40 -1.10 10.54 5.17
CA GLN A 40 -0.59 9.33 5.82
C GLN A 40 -0.28 8.25 4.78
N LEU A 41 -1.15 8.08 3.78
CA LEU A 41 -0.89 7.17 2.67
C LEU A 41 0.33 7.63 1.86
N LEU A 42 0.44 8.93 1.55
CA LEU A 42 1.57 9.48 0.80
C LEU A 42 2.91 9.27 1.52
N GLU A 43 2.92 9.47 2.84
CA GLU A 43 4.07 9.24 3.70
C GLU A 43 4.52 7.77 3.64
N GLN A 44 3.57 6.84 3.86
CA GLN A 44 3.89 5.41 3.87
C GLN A 44 4.29 4.89 2.49
N ARG A 45 3.65 5.37 1.42
CA ARG A 45 4.04 5.08 0.03
C ARG A 45 5.48 5.49 -0.22
N SER A 46 5.84 6.73 0.11
CA SER A 46 7.19 7.27 -0.10
C SER A 46 8.25 6.50 0.69
N ARG A 47 7.91 6.06 1.90
CA ARG A 47 8.77 5.19 2.72
C ARG A 47 8.94 3.81 2.09
N LEU A 48 7.86 3.17 1.65
CA LEU A 48 7.90 1.83 1.05
C LEU A 48 8.61 1.82 -0.31
N LEU A 49 8.44 2.84 -1.14
CA LEU A 49 9.16 2.97 -2.41
C LEU A 49 10.68 3.06 -2.19
N ARG A 50 11.14 3.81 -1.18
CA ARG A 50 12.56 3.88 -0.82
C ARG A 50 13.09 2.53 -0.32
N LEU A 51 12.31 1.83 0.49
CA LEU A 51 12.67 0.48 0.96
C LEU A 51 12.76 -0.50 -0.21
N LEU A 52 11.80 -0.46 -1.13
CA LEU A 52 11.76 -1.34 -2.29
C LEU A 52 12.96 -1.12 -3.21
N GLU A 53 13.32 0.14 -3.46
CA GLU A 53 14.53 0.48 -4.22
C GLU A 53 15.80 0.01 -3.50
N SER A 54 15.88 0.21 -2.19
CA SER A 54 17.00 -0.30 -1.38
C SER A 54 17.13 -1.81 -1.46
N GLU A 55 16.02 -2.56 -1.43
CA GLU A 55 16.04 -4.01 -1.57
C GLU A 55 16.40 -4.45 -2.99
N ARG A 56 15.92 -3.73 -4.02
CA ARG A 56 16.29 -3.98 -5.42
C ARG A 56 17.79 -3.88 -5.64
N LEU A 57 18.42 -2.83 -5.10
CA LEU A 57 19.86 -2.57 -5.24
C LEU A 57 20.74 -3.64 -4.54
N ARG A 58 20.16 -4.52 -3.72
CA ARG A 58 20.88 -5.64 -3.10
C ARG A 58 21.00 -6.85 -4.03
N PHE A 59 20.24 -6.90 -5.12
CA PHE A 59 20.41 -7.95 -6.12
C PHE A 59 21.57 -7.61 -7.07
N PRO A 60 22.40 -8.59 -7.48
CA PRO A 60 23.52 -8.36 -8.40
C PRO A 60 23.13 -7.74 -9.75
N ASP A 61 21.93 -8.06 -10.24
CA ASP A 61 21.33 -7.56 -11.48
C ASP A 61 20.41 -6.36 -11.26
N CYS A 62 20.18 -5.99 -10.00
CA CYS A 62 19.21 -4.98 -9.58
C CYS A 62 17.80 -5.21 -10.17
N ASP A 63 17.41 -6.47 -10.43
CA ASP A 63 16.14 -6.80 -11.04
C ASP A 63 14.99 -6.74 -10.01
N GLY A 64 14.11 -5.75 -10.18
CA GLY A 64 12.93 -5.54 -9.33
C GLY A 64 11.88 -6.66 -9.46
N SER A 65 11.89 -7.42 -10.56
CA SER A 65 10.95 -8.52 -10.78
C SER A 65 11.12 -9.67 -9.78
N ARG A 66 12.25 -9.67 -9.06
CA ARG A 66 12.58 -10.63 -8.00
C ARG A 66 11.99 -10.23 -6.64
N LEU A 67 11.40 -9.03 -6.53
CA LEU A 67 10.73 -8.55 -5.33
C LEU A 67 9.26 -8.97 -5.33
N MET A 68 8.78 -9.37 -4.15
CA MET A 68 7.38 -9.64 -3.88
C MET A 68 6.91 -8.76 -2.74
N LEU A 69 5.75 -8.12 -2.91
CA LEU A 69 5.05 -7.40 -1.86
C LEU A 69 3.95 -8.27 -1.28
N TRP A 70 3.75 -8.20 0.03
CA TRP A 70 2.66 -8.89 0.71
C TRP A 70 1.87 -7.91 1.55
N GLY A 71 0.55 -7.85 1.33
CA GLY A 71 -0.40 -7.04 2.07
C GLY A 71 -1.48 -7.88 2.75
N LEU A 72 -1.86 -7.47 3.96
CA LEU A 72 -3.00 -7.99 4.74
C LEU A 72 -3.90 -6.83 5.16
N SER A 73 -5.22 -6.97 5.02
CA SER A 73 -6.18 -5.91 5.37
C SER A 73 -5.84 -4.61 4.64
N GLN A 74 -5.71 -3.49 5.35
CA GLN A 74 -5.26 -2.21 4.82
C GLN A 74 -3.91 -2.29 4.08
N GLY A 75 -3.05 -3.22 4.50
CA GLY A 75 -1.76 -3.50 3.86
C GLY A 75 -1.89 -3.92 2.39
N VAL A 76 -3.04 -4.43 1.96
CA VAL A 76 -3.31 -4.77 0.56
C VAL A 76 -3.34 -3.51 -0.30
N GLY A 77 -4.10 -2.50 0.12
CA GLY A 77 -4.27 -1.25 -0.63
C GLY A 77 -2.93 -0.56 -0.87
N ILE A 78 -2.10 -0.46 0.18
CA ILE A 78 -0.77 0.15 0.07
C ILE A 78 0.23 -0.72 -0.72
N ALA A 79 0.17 -2.06 -0.60
CA ALA A 79 1.06 -2.93 -1.38
C ALA A 79 0.79 -2.81 -2.89
N ILE A 80 -0.48 -2.74 -3.29
CA ILE A 80 -0.88 -2.53 -4.69
C ILE A 80 -0.47 -1.13 -5.16
N ASP A 81 -0.76 -0.09 -4.37
CA ASP A 81 -0.38 1.30 -4.70
C ASP A 81 1.14 1.46 -4.89
N VAL A 82 1.95 0.86 -4.00
CA VAL A 82 3.41 0.87 -4.11
C VAL A 82 3.88 0.10 -5.34
N ALA A 83 3.31 -1.08 -5.62
CA ALA A 83 3.68 -1.86 -6.80
C ALA A 83 3.43 -1.10 -8.11
N LEU A 84 2.29 -0.41 -8.21
CA LEU A 84 1.92 0.38 -9.39
C LEU A 84 2.76 1.63 -9.57
N ARG A 85 3.38 2.14 -8.51
CA ARG A 85 4.20 3.37 -8.51
C ARG A 85 5.70 3.12 -8.46
N ALA A 86 6.13 1.88 -8.31
CA ALA A 86 7.54 1.53 -8.34
C ALA A 86 8.15 1.89 -9.71
N PRO A 87 9.37 2.45 -9.77
CA PRO A 87 10.02 2.83 -11.03
C PRO A 87 10.52 1.62 -11.85
N PHE A 88 10.24 0.39 -11.39
CA PHE A 88 10.62 -0.89 -11.97
C PHE A 88 9.47 -1.89 -11.80
N ALA A 89 9.46 -2.95 -12.60
CA ALA A 89 8.48 -4.02 -12.45
C ALA A 89 8.69 -4.76 -11.13
N VAL A 90 7.63 -4.87 -10.33
CA VAL A 90 7.57 -5.76 -9.16
C VAL A 90 7.04 -7.10 -9.61
N GLY A 91 7.65 -8.20 -9.18
CA GLY A 91 7.29 -9.55 -9.65
C GLY A 91 5.85 -9.93 -9.31
N ALA A 92 5.45 -9.70 -8.07
CA ALA A 92 4.10 -10.01 -7.60
C ALA A 92 3.68 -9.23 -6.36
N VAL A 93 2.37 -9.12 -6.19
CA VAL A 93 1.70 -8.72 -4.95
C VAL A 93 0.85 -9.89 -4.45
N LEU A 94 1.10 -10.33 -3.22
CA LEU A 94 0.20 -11.20 -2.46
C LEU A 94 -0.76 -10.33 -1.65
N ALA A 95 -2.06 -10.50 -1.86
CA ALA A 95 -3.11 -9.73 -1.19
C ALA A 95 -4.02 -10.64 -0.39
N LEU A 96 -4.15 -10.37 0.91
CA LEU A 96 -4.96 -11.18 1.83
C LEU A 96 -6.00 -10.29 2.55
N ARG A 97 -7.29 -10.61 2.38
CA ARG A 97 -8.41 -9.99 3.11
C ARG A 97 -8.37 -8.46 3.15
N GLY A 98 -8.16 -7.80 2.02
CA GLY A 98 -8.04 -6.35 1.95
C GLY A 98 -8.75 -5.76 0.74
N MET A 99 -8.65 -4.45 0.58
CA MET A 99 -9.32 -3.72 -0.49
C MET A 99 -8.34 -2.86 -1.27
N ALA A 100 -8.65 -2.64 -2.55
CA ALA A 100 -7.96 -1.66 -3.37
C ALA A 100 -8.40 -0.24 -2.97
N LEU A 101 -7.47 0.70 -3.03
CA LEU A 101 -7.76 2.11 -2.76
C LEU A 101 -8.43 2.76 -3.97
N PRO A 102 -9.53 3.52 -3.79
CA PRO A 102 -10.19 4.23 -4.88
C PRO A 102 -9.26 5.23 -5.57
N GLN A 103 -9.32 5.31 -6.90
CA GLN A 103 -8.46 6.21 -7.69
C GLN A 103 -8.54 7.67 -7.24
N ALA A 104 -9.73 8.15 -6.86
CA ALA A 104 -9.95 9.51 -6.37
C ALA A 104 -9.15 9.84 -5.10
N GLN A 105 -8.81 8.83 -4.29
CA GLN A 105 -8.05 8.98 -3.04
C GLN A 105 -6.54 8.88 -3.25
N LEU A 106 -6.10 8.54 -4.46
CA LEU A 106 -4.69 8.31 -4.78
C LEU A 106 -3.93 9.58 -5.20
N MET A 107 -4.53 10.77 -5.05
CA MET A 107 -4.05 12.15 -5.33
C MET A 107 -2.77 12.29 -6.18
N ASP A 108 -2.91 13.04 -7.28
CA ASP A 108 -1.93 13.27 -8.37
C ASP A 108 -0.47 13.42 -7.92
N LEU A 109 0.28 12.33 -8.05
CA LEU A 109 1.55 12.38 -8.77
C LEU A 109 1.23 11.88 -10.17
N PRO A 110 1.76 12.49 -11.26
CA PRO A 110 1.57 11.93 -12.59
C PRO A 110 1.92 10.45 -12.50
N LEU A 111 0.98 9.57 -12.86
CA LEU A 111 1.31 8.22 -13.32
C LEU A 111 2.49 8.47 -14.24
N GLN A 112 3.70 8.02 -13.86
CA GLN A 112 4.88 8.33 -14.67
C GLN A 112 4.52 7.93 -16.08
N ALA A 113 4.42 8.93 -16.95
CA ALA A 113 3.79 8.78 -18.25
C ALA A 113 4.45 7.59 -18.93
N GLU A 114 3.62 6.62 -19.34
CA GLU A 114 3.99 5.49 -20.19
C GLU A 114 4.95 4.45 -19.60
N ARG A 115 4.61 3.83 -18.45
CA ARG A 115 5.19 2.53 -18.09
C ARG A 115 4.14 1.46 -17.86
N ASN A 116 3.89 0.67 -18.91
CA ASN A 116 3.02 -0.51 -18.88
C ASN A 116 3.74 -1.71 -18.24
N HIS A 117 4.08 -1.64 -16.95
CA HIS A 117 4.46 -2.83 -16.22
C HIS A 117 3.22 -3.43 -15.58
N THR A 118 2.87 -4.65 -15.99
CA THR A 118 1.77 -5.42 -15.40
C THR A 118 2.22 -5.95 -14.04
N VAL A 119 1.46 -5.68 -12.99
CA VAL A 119 1.67 -6.26 -11.67
C VAL A 119 0.89 -7.57 -11.58
N GLN A 120 1.57 -8.67 -11.28
CA GLN A 120 0.88 -9.94 -10.99
C GLN A 120 0.29 -9.88 -9.57
N LEU A 121 -1.01 -10.14 -9.45
CA LEU A 121 -1.74 -10.09 -8.18
C LEU A 121 -2.33 -11.46 -7.85
N LEU A 122 -1.94 -12.03 -6.70
CA LEU A 122 -2.64 -13.16 -6.10
C LEU A 122 -3.50 -12.63 -4.94
N ALA A 123 -4.81 -12.57 -5.15
CA ALA A 123 -5.77 -12.09 -4.16
C ALA A 123 -6.50 -13.27 -3.49
N ILE A 124 -6.46 -13.30 -2.16
CA ILE A 124 -7.13 -14.30 -1.33
C ILE A 124 -8.08 -13.55 -0.38
N ASN A 125 -9.36 -13.54 -0.71
CA ASN A 125 -10.42 -13.16 0.22
C ASN A 125 -11.01 -14.46 0.75
N GLY A 126 -10.70 -14.77 2.02
CA GLY A 126 -11.19 -15.99 2.65
C GLY A 126 -12.72 -16.03 2.70
N THR A 127 -13.27 -17.25 2.72
CA THR A 127 -14.66 -17.55 3.06
C THR A 127 -14.91 -17.48 4.55
#